data_AF-A0A819IKN6-F1
#
_entry.id   AF-A0A819IKN6-F1
#
_cell.length_a   1.000
_cell.length_b   1.000
_cell.length_c   1.000
_cell.angle_alpha   90.00
_cell.angle_beta   90.00
_cell.angle_gamma   90.00
#
_symmetry.space_group_name_H-M   'P 1'
#
loop_
_entity.id
_entity.type
_entity.pdbx_description
1 polymer ?
#
loop_
_entity_poly.entity_id
_entity_poly.type
_entity_poly.pdbx_seq_one_letter_code
_entity_poly.pdbx_strand_id
1 'polypeptide(L)'
;MSVIFVLGDPHIIALRTTKAITCKLLNNRTYISNPHFKITGVSKYVGDPELTATAITSLQIDFFNSDGSLIAYYRVLNGKLPLELIYLDSLSPSIIKIDHSEKHSNQGHVTLIHIPTSTEIIVNMWSKFYFFLVRSSELLLDNSDGYLITGCPQNEIIDRQAIITRLKERFAQSQRQVSVVATRQRREISLNESQLPQQCEHICLLNENDFIDECMFDCLALATINVTQALHVHQMHITTSRERRQLIENDNRIVQEFKKCYKKGLVCKKMEDPDLIKDKGIIKQTSLLTIIIMLCFILLSK
;
A
#
# COMPACT_ATOMS: atom_id res chain seq x y z
N MET A 1 7.31 13.88 -6.83
CA MET A 1 7.08 12.73 -5.93
C MET A 1 6.27 11.73 -6.72
N SER A 2 6.62 10.46 -6.63
CA SER A 2 5.96 9.37 -7.34
C SER A 2 5.47 8.33 -6.34
N VAL A 3 4.39 7.65 -6.71
CA VAL A 3 3.70 6.68 -5.86
C VAL A 3 3.66 5.34 -6.57
N ILE A 4 4.28 4.33 -5.96
CA ILE A 4 4.25 2.92 -6.38
C ILE A 4 3.58 2.09 -5.29
N PHE A 5 2.93 0.99 -5.65
CA PHE A 5 2.21 0.22 -4.65
C PHE A 5 1.94 -1.22 -5.07
N VAL A 6 1.67 -2.04 -4.05
CA VAL A 6 1.14 -3.39 -4.14
C VAL A 6 -0.19 -3.42 -3.40
N LEU A 7 -1.25 -3.88 -4.05
CA LEU A 7 -2.56 -4.11 -3.44
C LEU A 7 -2.99 -5.58 -3.56
N GLY A 8 -3.86 -6.04 -2.66
CA GLY A 8 -4.47 -7.37 -2.73
C GLY A 8 -3.45 -8.48 -2.96
N ASP A 9 -3.56 -9.10 -4.13
CA ASP A 9 -2.88 -10.35 -4.48
C ASP A 9 -1.95 -10.17 -5.69
N PRO A 10 -0.66 -9.95 -5.38
CA PRO A 10 -0.09 -8.63 -5.53
C PRO A 10 -0.40 -8.05 -6.91
N HIS A 11 -1.36 -7.13 -6.95
CA HIS A 11 -1.48 -6.23 -8.09
C HIS A 11 -0.45 -5.13 -7.92
N ILE A 12 0.49 -5.09 -8.85
CA ILE A 12 1.60 -4.15 -8.86
C ILE A 12 1.25 -2.99 -9.76
N ILE A 13 1.40 -1.78 -9.22
CA ILE A 13 1.52 -0.55 -10.02
C ILE A 13 2.95 -0.08 -9.91
N ALA A 14 3.69 -0.25 -11.01
CA ALA A 14 5.09 0.11 -11.12
C ALA A 14 5.26 1.60 -11.42
N LEU A 15 6.45 2.14 -11.19
CA LEU A 15 6.77 3.58 -11.29
C LEU A 15 6.26 4.26 -12.56
N ARG A 16 6.32 3.57 -13.70
CA ARG A 16 6.00 4.12 -15.03
C ARG A 16 4.71 3.58 -15.61
N THR A 17 3.90 2.88 -14.81
CA THR A 17 2.61 2.35 -15.24
C THR A 17 1.49 2.93 -14.39
N THR A 18 0.35 3.20 -15.02
CA THR A 18 -0.88 3.56 -14.31
C THR A 18 -1.80 2.37 -14.11
N LYS A 19 -1.57 1.28 -14.87
CA LYS A 19 -2.33 0.04 -14.82
C LYS A 19 -1.71 -0.93 -13.83
N ALA A 20 -2.55 -1.59 -13.05
CA ALA A 20 -2.14 -2.65 -12.16
C ALA A 20 -1.97 -3.96 -12.93
N ILE A 21 -0.88 -4.67 -12.66
CA ILE A 21 -0.61 -6.00 -13.19
C ILE A 21 -0.69 -6.99 -12.03
N THR A 22 -1.52 -8.01 -12.18
CA THR A 22 -1.66 -9.08 -11.18
C THR A 22 -0.54 -10.08 -11.36
N CYS A 23 0.16 -10.37 -10.28
CA CYS A 23 1.32 -11.24 -10.31
C CYS A 23 1.22 -12.35 -9.28
N LYS A 24 1.83 -13.49 -9.58
CA LYS A 24 1.93 -14.63 -8.67
C LYS A 24 2.98 -14.41 -7.58
N LEU A 25 4.21 -14.01 -7.96
CA LEU A 25 5.31 -13.64 -7.05
C LEU A 25 5.46 -14.54 -5.81
N LEU A 26 5.36 -15.85 -5.98
CA LEU A 26 5.44 -16.79 -4.86
C LEU A 26 6.79 -16.70 -4.14
N ASN A 27 6.78 -17.12 -2.87
CA ASN A 27 7.94 -17.17 -1.98
C ASN A 27 8.46 -15.79 -1.62
N ASN A 28 9.69 -15.71 -1.10
CA ASN A 28 10.32 -14.45 -0.73
C ASN A 28 10.75 -13.69 -1.99
N ARG A 29 10.26 -12.46 -2.13
CA ARG A 29 10.47 -11.59 -3.28
C ARG A 29 10.87 -10.20 -2.83
N THR A 30 11.71 -9.54 -3.63
CA THR A 30 12.10 -8.14 -3.42
C THR A 30 11.23 -7.25 -4.28
N TYR A 31 10.36 -6.47 -3.65
CA TYR A 31 9.45 -5.55 -4.35
C TYR A 31 10.16 -4.28 -4.79
N ILE A 32 11.03 -3.75 -3.93
CA ILE A 32 11.89 -2.62 -4.22
C ILE A 32 13.16 -2.69 -3.35
N SER A 33 14.29 -2.29 -3.90
CA SER A 33 15.58 -2.17 -3.20
C SER A 33 16.35 -0.97 -3.74
N ASN A 34 16.92 -0.18 -2.86
CA ASN A 34 17.85 0.89 -3.18
C ASN A 34 18.84 1.09 -2.02
N PRO A 35 19.81 2.02 -2.13
CA PRO A 35 20.81 2.23 -1.07
C PRO A 35 20.25 2.65 0.29
N HIS A 36 18.98 3.06 0.39
CA HIS A 36 18.39 3.57 1.63
C HIS A 36 17.36 2.62 2.25
N PHE A 37 16.63 1.87 1.44
CA PHE A 37 15.68 0.89 1.95
C PHE A 37 15.45 -0.28 0.98
N LYS A 38 14.96 -1.38 1.54
CA LYS A 38 14.57 -2.56 0.79
C LYS A 38 13.27 -3.12 1.36
N ILE A 39 12.32 -3.43 0.48
CA ILE A 39 11.06 -4.06 0.83
C ILE A 39 11.03 -5.46 0.24
N THR A 40 10.96 -6.45 1.13
CA THR A 40 10.78 -7.86 0.78
C THR A 40 9.47 -8.38 1.34
N GLY A 41 8.92 -9.41 0.72
CA GLY A 41 7.74 -10.07 1.26
C GLY A 41 7.58 -11.50 0.75
N VAL A 42 6.79 -12.27 1.49
CA VAL A 42 6.50 -13.66 1.17
C VAL A 42 5.05 -13.78 0.74
N SER A 43 4.83 -14.13 -0.52
CA SER A 43 3.49 -14.38 -1.06
C SER A 43 3.18 -15.87 -1.09
N LYS A 44 1.92 -16.20 -0.76
CA LYS A 44 1.37 -17.56 -0.79
C LYS A 44 0.02 -17.56 -1.45
N TYR A 45 -0.39 -18.71 -1.97
CA TYR A 45 -1.74 -18.89 -2.49
C TYR A 45 -2.81 -18.61 -1.43
N VAL A 46 -3.80 -17.85 -1.85
CA VAL A 46 -5.06 -17.62 -1.15
C VAL A 46 -5.98 -18.74 -1.60
N GLY A 47 -5.66 -19.99 -1.26
CA GLY A 47 -6.52 -21.16 -1.55
C GLY A 47 -5.92 -22.13 -2.57
N ASP A 48 -6.74 -22.55 -3.52
CA ASP A 48 -6.38 -23.51 -4.56
C ASP A 48 -5.39 -22.92 -5.57
N PRO A 49 -4.15 -23.45 -5.68
CA PRO A 49 -3.11 -22.95 -6.58
C PRO A 49 -3.49 -22.80 -8.05
N GLU A 50 -4.50 -23.54 -8.52
CA GLU A 50 -4.94 -23.51 -9.94
C GLU A 50 -6.04 -22.47 -10.21
N LEU A 51 -6.74 -22.04 -9.16
CA LEU A 51 -7.95 -21.23 -9.26
C LEU A 51 -7.88 -19.93 -8.46
N THR A 52 -6.84 -19.76 -7.64
CA THR A 52 -6.76 -18.63 -6.72
C THR A 52 -5.48 -17.82 -6.85
N ALA A 53 -5.60 -16.61 -6.34
CA ALA A 53 -4.53 -15.65 -6.34
C ALA A 53 -3.51 -15.89 -5.23
N THR A 54 -2.50 -15.05 -5.18
CA THR A 54 -1.44 -15.10 -4.18
C THR A 54 -1.45 -13.81 -3.37
N ALA A 55 -1.37 -13.84 -2.05
CA ALA A 55 -1.32 -12.63 -1.24
C ALA A 55 -0.07 -12.60 -0.37
N ILE A 56 0.37 -11.39 -0.02
CA ILE A 56 1.53 -11.19 0.85
C ILE A 56 1.13 -11.59 2.28
N THR A 57 1.83 -12.59 2.81
CA THR A 57 1.62 -13.15 4.17
C THR A 57 2.66 -12.70 5.19
N SER A 58 3.73 -12.06 4.73
CA SER A 58 4.70 -11.35 5.55
C SER A 58 5.45 -10.32 4.74
N LEU A 59 5.81 -9.20 5.35
CA LEU A 59 6.58 -8.13 4.74
C LEU A 59 7.73 -7.76 5.68
N GLN A 60 8.89 -7.42 5.12
CA GLN A 60 10.03 -6.87 5.83
C GLN A 60 10.53 -5.64 5.08
N ILE A 61 10.70 -4.55 5.81
CA ILE A 61 11.20 -3.26 5.33
C ILE A 61 12.48 -2.99 6.08
N ASP A 62 13.59 -3.04 5.35
CA ASP A 62 14.93 -2.80 5.85
C ASP A 62 15.35 -1.37 5.51
N PHE A 63 15.98 -0.67 6.45
CA PHE A 63 16.54 0.67 6.25
C PHE A 63 18.05 0.64 6.41
N PHE A 64 18.75 1.32 5.52
CA PHE A 64 20.21 1.33 5.46
C PHE A 64 20.76 2.74 5.64
N ASN A 65 21.96 2.83 6.22
CA ASN A 65 22.74 4.07 6.24
C ASN A 65 23.53 4.26 4.92
N SER A 66 24.37 5.27 4.86
CA SER A 66 25.18 5.60 3.67
C SER A 66 26.24 4.56 3.31
N ASP A 67 26.68 3.73 4.27
CA ASP A 67 27.66 2.66 4.03
C ASP A 67 26.99 1.32 3.65
N GLY A 68 25.66 1.27 3.63
CA GLY A 68 24.87 0.08 3.30
C GLY A 68 24.56 -0.82 4.49
N SER A 69 24.97 -0.46 5.71
CA SER A 69 24.64 -1.21 6.92
C SER A 69 23.17 -1.05 7.30
N LEU A 70 22.54 -2.16 7.70
CA LEU A 70 21.18 -2.18 8.22
C LEU A 70 21.12 -1.43 9.56
N ILE A 71 20.34 -0.35 9.60
CA ILE A 71 20.21 0.50 10.79
C ILE A 71 18.87 0.32 11.50
N ALA A 72 17.85 -0.12 10.79
CA ALA A 72 16.55 -0.41 11.36
C ALA A 72 15.73 -1.31 10.43
N TYR A 73 14.75 -2.02 10.98
CA TYR A 73 13.82 -2.79 10.18
C TYR A 73 12.41 -2.83 10.78
N TYR A 74 11.43 -3.00 9.90
CA TYR A 74 10.04 -3.21 10.24
C TYR A 74 9.57 -4.54 9.65
N ARG A 75 8.90 -5.37 10.45
CA ARG A 75 8.48 -6.70 10.03
C ARG A 75 7.03 -6.98 10.43
N VAL A 76 6.23 -7.40 9.47
CA VAL A 76 4.86 -7.87 9.68
C VAL A 76 4.74 -9.34 9.29
N LEU A 77 4.06 -10.11 10.13
CA LEU A 77 3.80 -11.53 9.93
C LEU A 77 2.61 -11.98 10.79
N ASN A 78 2.02 -13.11 10.42
CA ASN A 78 0.96 -13.78 11.20
C ASN A 78 -0.30 -12.92 11.42
N GLY A 79 -0.65 -12.06 10.46
CA GLY A 79 -1.82 -11.17 10.57
C GLY A 79 -1.69 -10.15 11.70
N LYS A 80 -0.46 -9.75 12.04
CA LYS A 80 -0.17 -8.69 12.99
C LYS A 80 0.54 -7.54 12.30
N LEU A 81 0.21 -6.32 12.73
CA LEU A 81 0.81 -5.08 12.27
C LEU A 81 1.45 -4.39 13.49
N PRO A 82 2.75 -4.63 13.75
CA PRO A 82 3.42 -4.02 14.90
C PRO A 82 3.39 -2.50 14.83
N LEU A 83 3.26 -1.88 15.98
CA LEU A 83 3.29 -0.42 16.16
C LEU A 83 4.71 0.09 16.47
N GLU A 84 5.69 -0.80 16.40
CA GLU A 84 7.07 -0.47 16.74
C GLU A 84 7.99 -0.90 15.61
N LEU A 85 9.04 -0.11 15.42
CA LEU A 85 10.12 -0.36 14.48
C LEU A 85 11.35 -0.80 15.28
N ILE A 86 12.10 -1.77 14.77
CA ILE A 86 13.26 -2.31 15.47
C ILE A 86 14.48 -1.51 15.01
N TYR A 87 15.00 -0.68 15.91
CA TYR A 87 16.21 0.12 15.69
C TYR A 87 17.46 -0.68 16.07
N LEU A 88 18.46 -0.67 15.20
CA LEU A 88 19.76 -1.32 15.39
C LEU A 88 20.89 -0.31 15.64
N ASP A 89 20.67 0.95 15.26
CA ASP A 89 21.56 2.08 15.50
C ASP A 89 20.83 3.17 16.32
N SER A 90 21.54 3.80 17.27
CA SER A 90 21.04 4.85 18.16
C SER A 90 20.61 6.14 17.44
N LEU A 91 21.14 6.40 16.24
CA LEU A 91 20.74 7.55 15.41
C LEU A 91 19.46 7.27 14.61
N SER A 92 19.10 5.99 14.42
CA SER A 92 17.95 5.58 13.61
C SER A 92 16.62 6.23 13.99
N PRO A 93 16.26 6.40 15.28
CA PRO A 93 14.99 7.05 15.66
C PRO A 93 14.88 8.53 15.23
N SER A 94 16.01 9.18 14.90
CA SER A 94 16.02 10.57 14.42
C SER A 94 15.78 10.68 12.92
N ILE A 95 15.99 9.60 12.17
CA ILE A 95 15.92 9.54 10.71
C ILE A 95 14.77 8.67 10.19
N ILE A 96 14.29 7.73 11.00
CA ILE A 96 13.15 6.86 10.69
C ILE A 96 12.10 7.07 11.77
N LYS A 97 10.90 7.43 11.36
CA LYS A 97 9.74 7.57 12.24
C LYS A 97 8.67 6.57 11.85
N ILE A 98 7.87 6.19 12.83
CA ILE A 98 6.65 5.42 12.63
C ILE A 98 5.48 6.25 13.15
N ASP A 99 4.43 6.36 12.34
CA ASP A 99 3.17 7.00 12.70
C ASP A 99 2.04 5.97 12.61
N HIS A 100 1.07 6.09 13.51
CA HIS A 100 -0.11 5.22 13.56
C HIS A 100 -1.34 6.11 13.62
N SER A 101 -2.07 6.15 12.51
CA SER A 101 -3.27 6.97 12.40
C SER A 101 -4.44 6.41 13.24
N GLU A 102 -4.52 5.08 13.48
CA GLU A 102 -5.63 4.48 14.23
C GLU A 102 -5.19 3.27 15.09
N LYS A 103 -5.04 3.46 16.41
CA LYS A 103 -4.70 2.38 17.37
C LYS A 103 -5.79 1.30 17.56
N HIS A 104 -6.97 1.47 16.96
CA HIS A 104 -8.16 0.66 17.26
C HIS A 104 -8.93 0.15 16.03
N SER A 105 -8.37 0.23 14.81
CA SER A 105 -9.04 -0.31 13.64
C SER A 105 -8.74 -1.81 13.45
N ASN A 106 -9.73 -2.58 13.02
CA ASN A 106 -9.55 -3.98 12.62
C ASN A 106 -8.81 -4.12 11.27
N GLN A 107 -8.45 -2.98 10.65
CA GLN A 107 -7.75 -2.85 9.38
C GLN A 107 -6.49 -2.03 9.68
N GLY A 108 -5.50 -2.69 10.28
CA GLY A 108 -4.33 -2.01 10.81
C GLY A 108 -3.60 -1.20 9.75
N HIS A 109 -3.20 0.02 10.11
CA HIS A 109 -2.50 0.98 9.27
C HIS A 109 -1.26 1.50 10.00
N VAL A 110 -0.12 1.49 9.31
CA VAL A 110 1.15 2.05 9.79
C VAL A 110 1.81 2.83 8.67
N THR A 111 2.27 4.04 8.98
CA THR A 111 3.10 4.84 8.07
C THR A 111 4.53 4.88 8.60
N LEU A 112 5.49 4.41 7.81
CA LEU A 112 6.92 4.56 8.05
C LEU A 112 7.44 5.77 7.28
N ILE A 113 8.21 6.63 7.93
CA ILE A 113 8.74 7.85 7.34
C ILE A 113 10.26 7.81 7.43
N HIS A 114 10.94 7.72 6.29
CA HIS A 114 12.39 7.89 6.18
C HIS A 114 12.70 9.35 5.83
N ILE A 115 13.15 10.11 6.83
CA ILE A 115 13.33 11.56 6.76
C ILE A 115 14.39 11.98 5.74
N PRO A 116 15.60 11.37 5.67
CA PRO A 116 16.64 11.80 4.75
C PRO A 116 16.22 11.77 3.28
N THR A 117 15.42 10.77 2.89
CA THR A 117 14.93 10.63 1.51
C THR A 117 13.51 11.12 1.32
N SER A 118 12.90 11.74 2.35
CA SER A 118 11.49 12.14 2.36
C SER A 118 10.55 11.03 1.83
N THR A 119 10.81 9.78 2.24
CA THR A 119 10.08 8.61 1.76
C THR A 119 9.06 8.16 2.79
N GLU A 120 7.83 7.93 2.33
CA GLU A 120 6.73 7.40 3.13
C GLU A 120 6.39 6.00 2.63
N ILE A 121 6.33 5.03 3.55
CA ILE A 121 5.89 3.66 3.27
C ILE A 121 4.67 3.38 4.13
N ILE A 122 3.51 3.25 3.49
CA ILE A 122 2.25 2.95 4.14
C ILE A 122 2.03 1.45 4.06
N VAL A 123 1.93 0.78 5.21
CA VAL A 123 1.65 -0.64 5.33
C VAL A 123 0.25 -0.80 5.91
N ASN A 124 -0.58 -1.53 5.17
CA ASN A 124 -1.94 -1.85 5.56
C ASN A 124 -2.13 -3.36 5.70
N MET A 125 -3.11 -3.74 6.50
CA MET A 125 -3.50 -5.13 6.68
C MET A 125 -4.99 -5.31 6.46
N TRP A 126 -5.33 -6.35 5.69
CA TRP A 126 -6.71 -6.80 5.55
C TRP A 126 -6.80 -8.31 5.84
N SER A 127 -7.61 -8.65 6.85
CA SER A 127 -7.60 -9.96 7.50
C SER A 127 -6.20 -10.34 8.00
N LYS A 128 -5.45 -11.14 7.24
CA LYS A 128 -4.10 -11.62 7.56
C LYS A 128 -3.08 -11.32 6.47
N PHE A 129 -3.52 -10.62 5.42
CA PHE A 129 -2.73 -10.30 4.25
C PHE A 129 -2.30 -8.84 4.31
N TYR A 130 -1.14 -8.57 3.74
CA TYR A 130 -0.51 -7.25 3.76
C TYR A 130 -0.48 -6.64 2.37
N PHE A 131 -0.62 -5.33 2.32
CA PHE A 131 -0.44 -4.55 1.13
C PHE A 131 0.21 -3.23 1.52
N PHE A 132 0.86 -2.57 0.58
CA PHE A 132 1.66 -1.39 0.90
C PHE A 132 1.80 -0.43 -0.27
N LEU A 133 2.05 0.82 0.07
CA LEU A 133 2.31 1.91 -0.84
C LEU A 133 3.62 2.58 -0.46
N VAL A 134 4.39 3.00 -1.46
CA VAL A 134 5.62 3.79 -1.28
C VAL A 134 5.45 5.10 -2.04
N ARG A 135 5.58 6.20 -1.31
CA ARG A 135 5.70 7.55 -1.88
C ARG A 135 7.12 8.04 -1.67
N SER A 136 7.80 8.36 -2.76
CA SER A 136 9.19 8.80 -2.72
C SER A 136 9.52 9.75 -3.87
N SER A 137 10.74 10.28 -3.88
CA SER A 137 11.25 11.04 -5.02
C SER A 137 11.41 10.13 -6.24
N GLU A 138 11.05 10.62 -7.42
CA GLU A 138 11.19 9.86 -8.67
C GLU A 138 12.64 9.48 -8.93
N LEU A 139 13.59 10.39 -8.66
CA LEU A 139 15.03 10.13 -8.76
C LEU A 139 15.48 8.95 -7.90
N LEU A 140 14.98 8.81 -6.67
CA LEU A 140 15.32 7.67 -5.83
C LEU A 140 14.72 6.37 -6.39
N LEU A 141 13.47 6.43 -6.86
CA LEU A 141 12.79 5.26 -7.42
C LEU A 141 13.42 4.82 -8.76
N ASP A 142 13.90 5.74 -9.59
CA ASP A 142 14.64 5.44 -10.82
C ASP A 142 16.01 4.78 -10.53
N ASN A 143 16.58 5.04 -9.35
CA ASN A 143 17.80 4.39 -8.86
C ASN A 143 17.50 3.20 -7.92
N SER A 144 16.33 2.59 -8.08
CA SER A 144 15.92 1.41 -7.34
C SER A 144 15.78 0.20 -8.26
N ASP A 145 15.87 -1.00 -7.69
CA ASP A 145 15.61 -2.27 -8.37
C ASP A 145 14.39 -2.98 -7.77
N GLY A 146 13.79 -3.90 -8.52
CA GLY A 146 12.70 -4.77 -8.05
C GLY A 146 11.42 -4.68 -8.88
N TYR A 147 10.40 -5.43 -8.48
CA TYR A 147 9.14 -5.57 -9.23
C TYR A 147 8.34 -4.26 -9.33
N LEU A 148 8.47 -3.34 -8.37
CA LEU A 148 7.81 -2.03 -8.43
C LEU A 148 8.50 -1.04 -9.38
N ILE A 149 9.70 -1.38 -9.85
CA ILE A 149 10.45 -0.57 -10.82
C ILE A 149 10.36 -1.19 -12.21
N THR A 150 10.69 -2.47 -12.30
CA THR A 150 10.79 -3.23 -13.57
C THR A 150 9.47 -3.84 -14.03
N GLY A 151 8.47 -3.87 -13.15
CA GLY A 151 7.22 -4.57 -13.39
C GLY A 151 7.33 -6.08 -13.17
N CYS A 152 6.30 -6.79 -13.63
CA CYS A 152 6.16 -8.22 -13.42
C CYS A 152 6.77 -9.03 -14.57
N PRO A 153 7.60 -10.06 -14.31
CA PRO A 153 8.06 -10.97 -15.35
C PRO A 153 6.88 -11.66 -16.04
N GLN A 154 6.95 -11.84 -17.36
CA GLN A 154 5.85 -12.39 -18.15
C GLN A 154 5.34 -13.76 -17.65
N ASN A 155 6.23 -14.61 -17.17
CA ASN A 155 5.89 -15.93 -16.62
C ASN A 155 5.26 -15.89 -15.20
N GLU A 156 5.26 -14.72 -14.55
CA GLU A 156 4.64 -14.49 -13.24
C GLU A 156 3.30 -13.72 -13.36
N ILE A 157 2.96 -13.22 -14.56
CA ILE A 157 1.70 -12.49 -14.81
C ILE A 157 0.52 -13.46 -14.76
N ILE A 158 -0.52 -13.04 -14.07
CA ILE A 158 -1.80 -13.75 -13.99
C ILE A 158 -2.80 -13.10 -14.94
N ASP A 159 -3.39 -13.89 -15.83
CA ASP A 159 -4.55 -13.47 -16.61
C ASP A 159 -5.80 -13.46 -15.73
N ARG A 160 -6.12 -12.27 -15.20
CA ARG A 160 -7.30 -12.05 -14.35
C ARG A 160 -8.59 -12.50 -15.03
N GLN A 161 -8.77 -12.18 -16.32
CA GLN A 161 -10.05 -12.43 -17.01
C GLN A 161 -10.27 -13.91 -17.26
N ALA A 162 -9.21 -14.65 -17.57
CA ALA A 162 -9.27 -16.10 -17.66
C ALA A 162 -9.68 -16.74 -16.32
N ILE A 163 -9.12 -16.29 -15.20
CA ILE A 163 -9.45 -16.83 -13.87
C ILE A 163 -10.85 -16.41 -13.43
N ILE A 164 -11.23 -15.14 -13.61
CA ILE A 164 -12.59 -14.65 -13.32
C ILE A 164 -13.62 -15.51 -14.06
N THR A 165 -13.41 -15.78 -15.35
CA THR A 165 -14.31 -16.64 -16.14
C THR A 165 -14.43 -18.04 -15.55
N ARG A 166 -13.30 -18.70 -15.24
CA ARG A 166 -13.30 -20.04 -14.63
C ARG A 166 -14.00 -20.08 -13.27
N LEU A 167 -13.77 -19.08 -12.42
CA LEU A 167 -14.42 -18.97 -11.11
C LEU A 167 -15.93 -18.75 -11.25
N LYS A 168 -16.37 -17.89 -12.19
CA LYS A 168 -17.79 -17.68 -12.49
C LYS A 168 -18.46 -18.99 -12.91
N GLU A 169 -17.85 -19.75 -13.81
CA GLU A 169 -18.36 -21.05 -14.26
C GLU A 169 -18.45 -22.06 -13.10
N ARG A 170 -17.40 -22.16 -12.28
CA ARG A 170 -17.37 -23.02 -11.09
C ARG A 170 -18.50 -22.69 -10.13
N PHE A 171 -18.69 -21.41 -9.79
CA PHE A 171 -19.73 -21.01 -8.86
C PHE A 171 -21.13 -21.20 -9.44
N ALA A 172 -21.34 -20.93 -10.73
CA ALA A 172 -22.62 -21.14 -11.39
C ALA A 172 -23.11 -22.60 -11.32
N GLN A 173 -22.19 -23.55 -11.30
CA GLN A 173 -22.48 -24.99 -11.20
C GLN A 173 -22.68 -25.45 -9.74
N SER A 174 -22.35 -24.63 -8.75
CA SER A 174 -22.46 -25.02 -7.35
C SER A 174 -23.91 -24.97 -6.85
N GLN A 175 -24.30 -26.02 -6.13
CA GLN A 175 -25.58 -26.10 -5.40
C GLN A 175 -25.38 -25.88 -3.89
N ARG A 176 -24.18 -25.49 -3.47
CA ARG A 176 -23.84 -25.33 -2.06
C ARG A 176 -24.46 -24.06 -1.48
N GLN A 177 -24.91 -24.15 -0.23
CA GLN A 177 -25.24 -22.97 0.58
C GLN A 177 -24.04 -22.56 1.43
N VAL A 178 -23.83 -21.25 1.53
CA VAL A 178 -22.77 -20.64 2.32
C VAL A 178 -23.36 -19.62 3.29
N SER A 179 -22.92 -19.67 4.55
CA SER A 179 -23.32 -18.70 5.56
C SER A 179 -22.45 -17.44 5.47
N VAL A 180 -23.10 -16.28 5.45
CA VAL A 180 -22.47 -14.97 5.35
C VAL A 180 -22.84 -14.14 6.56
N VAL A 181 -21.86 -13.52 7.22
CA VAL A 181 -22.12 -12.59 8.31
C VAL A 181 -22.39 -11.20 7.73
N ALA A 182 -23.63 -10.72 7.83
CA ALA A 182 -23.96 -9.36 7.44
C ALA A 182 -23.43 -8.35 8.47
N THR A 183 -22.46 -7.52 8.07
CA THR A 183 -21.76 -6.55 8.94
C THR A 183 -22.66 -5.58 9.67
N ARG A 184 -23.80 -5.18 9.10
CA ARG A 184 -24.73 -4.22 9.74
C ARG A 184 -25.63 -4.82 10.81
N GLN A 185 -25.87 -6.14 10.80
CA GLN A 185 -26.83 -6.77 11.72
C GLN A 185 -26.23 -7.89 12.56
N ARG A 186 -24.96 -8.29 12.33
CA ARG A 186 -24.34 -9.50 12.91
C ARG A 186 -25.25 -10.73 12.80
N ARG A 187 -26.02 -10.80 11.72
CA ARG A 187 -26.89 -11.95 11.40
C ARG A 187 -26.20 -12.77 10.33
N GLU A 188 -26.24 -14.08 10.53
CA GLU A 188 -25.87 -15.03 9.50
C GLU A 188 -27.01 -15.12 8.49
N ILE A 189 -26.67 -14.96 7.22
CA ILE A 189 -27.58 -15.11 6.09
C ILE A 189 -27.07 -16.29 5.27
N SER A 190 -27.96 -17.21 4.88
CA SER A 190 -27.62 -18.26 3.93
C SER A 190 -27.71 -17.71 2.51
N LEU A 191 -26.63 -17.85 1.76
CA LEU A 191 -26.53 -17.47 0.35
C LEU A 191 -26.26 -18.73 -0.48
N ASN A 192 -26.84 -18.85 -1.67
CA ASN A 192 -26.40 -19.87 -2.62
C ASN A 192 -25.06 -19.48 -3.23
N GLU A 193 -24.11 -20.40 -3.28
CA GLU A 193 -22.75 -20.13 -3.78
C GLU A 193 -22.78 -19.64 -5.25
N SER A 194 -23.77 -20.07 -6.04
CA SER A 194 -24.02 -19.60 -7.41
C SER A 194 -24.37 -18.11 -7.54
N GLN A 195 -24.77 -17.46 -6.44
CA GLN A 195 -25.05 -16.02 -6.41
C GLN A 195 -23.78 -15.17 -6.18
N LEU A 196 -22.66 -15.78 -5.77
CA LEU A 196 -21.43 -15.06 -5.43
C LEU A 196 -20.88 -14.17 -6.56
N PRO A 197 -20.86 -14.61 -7.84
CA PRO A 197 -20.43 -13.74 -8.93
C PRO A 197 -21.20 -12.41 -9.01
N GLN A 198 -22.52 -12.46 -8.86
CA GLN A 198 -23.37 -11.28 -8.92
C GLN A 198 -23.18 -10.38 -7.69
N GLN A 199 -22.95 -10.98 -6.52
CA GLN A 199 -22.64 -10.22 -5.30
C GLN A 199 -21.31 -9.50 -5.41
N CYS A 200 -20.26 -10.18 -5.90
CA CYS A 200 -18.96 -9.57 -6.16
C CYS A 200 -19.07 -8.42 -7.18
N GLU A 201 -19.79 -8.63 -8.27
CA GLU A 201 -20.01 -7.61 -9.30
C GLU A 201 -20.72 -6.37 -8.72
N HIS A 202 -21.80 -6.57 -7.98
CA HIS A 202 -22.48 -5.49 -7.31
C HIS A 202 -21.54 -4.70 -6.39
N ILE A 203 -20.76 -5.40 -5.56
CA ILE A 203 -19.84 -4.79 -4.61
C ILE A 203 -18.71 -4.01 -5.29
N CYS A 204 -18.15 -4.54 -6.38
CA CYS A 204 -17.03 -3.93 -7.08
C CYS A 204 -17.44 -2.76 -7.99
N LEU A 205 -18.72 -2.68 -8.36
CA LEU A 205 -19.29 -1.54 -9.10
C LEU A 205 -19.68 -0.36 -8.19
N LEU A 206 -19.68 -0.53 -6.87
CA LEU A 206 -20.00 0.56 -5.95
C LEU A 206 -18.88 1.63 -5.95
N ASN A 207 -19.29 2.90 -6.03
CA ASN A 207 -18.45 4.09 -5.80
C ASN A 207 -17.31 4.38 -6.79
N GLU A 208 -17.53 4.15 -8.10
CA GLU A 208 -16.56 4.50 -9.15
C GLU A 208 -15.14 3.95 -8.86
N ASN A 209 -15.08 2.67 -8.50
CA ASN A 209 -13.80 2.04 -8.23
C ASN A 209 -13.02 1.93 -9.55
N ASP A 210 -11.87 2.58 -9.66
CA ASP A 210 -10.98 2.49 -10.83
C ASP A 210 -10.41 1.05 -11.03
N PHE A 211 -10.61 0.18 -10.03
CA PHE A 211 -10.05 -1.16 -9.92
C PHE A 211 -11.12 -2.25 -9.93
N ILE A 212 -12.10 -2.16 -10.85
CA ILE A 212 -13.22 -3.11 -10.91
C ILE A 212 -12.72 -4.53 -11.17
N ASP A 213 -11.81 -4.71 -12.14
CA ASP A 213 -11.29 -6.02 -12.52
C ASP A 213 -10.46 -6.65 -11.38
N GLU A 214 -9.64 -5.86 -10.70
CA GLU A 214 -8.87 -6.29 -9.53
C GLU A 214 -9.80 -6.66 -8.38
N CYS A 215 -10.79 -5.82 -8.07
CA CYS A 215 -11.80 -6.12 -7.04
C CYS A 215 -12.56 -7.41 -7.35
N MET A 216 -12.97 -7.61 -8.60
CA MET A 216 -13.69 -8.79 -9.04
C MET A 216 -12.85 -10.06 -8.89
N PHE A 217 -11.59 -9.98 -9.30
CA PHE A 217 -10.63 -11.07 -9.15
C PHE A 217 -10.46 -11.45 -7.66
N ASP A 218 -10.14 -10.47 -6.82
CA ASP A 218 -9.88 -10.70 -5.38
C ASP A 218 -11.13 -11.23 -4.67
N CYS A 219 -12.31 -10.70 -5.00
CA CYS A 219 -13.59 -11.13 -4.44
C CYS A 219 -13.84 -12.61 -4.75
N LEU A 220 -13.79 -12.99 -6.02
CA LEU A 220 -14.07 -14.36 -6.46
C LEU A 220 -13.01 -15.34 -5.93
N ALA A 221 -11.74 -14.97 -5.99
CA ALA A 221 -10.64 -15.81 -5.51
C ALA A 221 -10.78 -16.07 -4.01
N LEU A 222 -11.03 -15.02 -3.21
CA LEU A 222 -11.19 -15.16 -1.76
C LEU A 222 -12.47 -15.90 -1.38
N ALA A 223 -13.54 -15.77 -2.17
CA ALA A 223 -14.82 -16.43 -1.89
C ALA A 223 -14.69 -17.96 -1.88
N THR A 224 -13.69 -18.52 -2.57
CA THR A 224 -13.38 -19.96 -2.54
C THR A 224 -12.95 -20.46 -1.15
N ILE A 225 -12.51 -19.57 -0.25
CA ILE A 225 -12.07 -19.91 1.11
C ILE A 225 -12.95 -19.25 2.16
N ASN A 226 -13.26 -17.97 1.98
CA ASN A 226 -13.96 -17.15 2.96
C ASN A 226 -14.89 -16.14 2.28
N VAL A 227 -16.12 -16.57 2.06
CA VAL A 227 -17.19 -15.76 1.45
C VAL A 227 -17.43 -14.46 2.21
N THR A 228 -17.46 -14.50 3.54
CA THR A 228 -17.73 -13.28 4.34
C THR A 228 -16.65 -12.23 4.09
N GLN A 229 -15.38 -12.63 4.06
CA GLN A 229 -14.28 -11.69 3.76
C GLN A 229 -14.33 -11.22 2.31
N ALA A 230 -14.62 -12.10 1.35
CA ALA A 230 -14.74 -11.74 -0.07
C ALA A 230 -15.72 -10.58 -0.29
N LEU A 231 -16.88 -10.61 0.37
CA LEU A 231 -17.90 -9.57 0.26
C LEU A 231 -17.51 -8.24 0.95
N HIS A 232 -16.33 -8.17 1.58
CA HIS A 232 -15.76 -6.96 2.14
C HIS A 232 -14.49 -6.49 1.41
N VAL A 233 -14.10 -7.13 0.31
CA VAL A 233 -12.86 -6.80 -0.42
C VAL A 233 -12.86 -5.37 -0.98
N HIS A 234 -14.04 -4.84 -1.34
CA HIS A 234 -14.15 -3.45 -1.80
C HIS A 234 -13.60 -2.44 -0.77
N GLN A 235 -13.66 -2.74 0.53
CA GLN A 235 -13.13 -1.85 1.56
C GLN A 235 -11.62 -1.70 1.43
N MET A 236 -10.90 -2.78 1.14
CA MET A 236 -9.46 -2.76 0.88
C MET A 236 -9.14 -1.88 -0.34
N HIS A 237 -9.86 -2.07 -1.45
CA HIS A 237 -9.68 -1.31 -2.68
C HIS A 237 -10.00 0.17 -2.51
N ILE A 238 -11.10 0.51 -1.82
CA ILE A 238 -11.49 1.89 -1.53
C ILE A 238 -10.45 2.58 -0.66
N THR A 239 -10.00 1.95 0.43
CA THR A 239 -8.98 2.53 1.33
C THR A 239 -7.70 2.83 0.57
N THR A 240 -7.19 1.85 -0.19
CA THR A 240 -5.97 2.03 -1.01
C THR A 240 -6.13 3.14 -2.05
N SER A 241 -7.27 3.15 -2.75
CA SER A 241 -7.57 4.15 -3.78
C SER A 241 -7.70 5.56 -3.20
N ARG A 242 -8.30 5.69 -2.02
CA ARG A 242 -8.44 6.95 -1.31
C ARG A 242 -7.09 7.46 -0.83
N GLU A 243 -6.28 6.60 -0.21
CA GLU A 243 -4.92 6.95 0.25
C GLU A 243 -4.07 7.45 -0.93
N ARG A 244 -4.05 6.71 -2.04
CA ARG A 244 -3.34 7.11 -3.25
C ARG A 244 -3.82 8.48 -3.77
N ARG A 245 -5.13 8.70 -3.88
CA ARG A 245 -5.70 9.98 -4.32
C ARG A 245 -5.30 11.12 -3.40
N GLN A 246 -5.44 10.94 -2.09
CA GLN A 246 -5.08 11.95 -1.10
C GLN A 246 -3.60 12.34 -1.18
N LEU A 247 -2.69 11.38 -1.36
CA LEU A 247 -1.26 11.66 -1.52
C LEU A 247 -0.97 12.48 -2.78
N ILE A 248 -1.57 12.10 -3.91
CA ILE A 248 -1.41 12.82 -5.18
C ILE A 248 -2.00 14.24 -5.10
N GLU A 249 -3.17 14.41 -4.48
CA GLU A 249 -3.81 15.71 -4.26
C GLU A 249 -2.98 16.62 -3.36
N ASN A 250 -2.44 16.07 -2.26
CA ASN A 250 -1.56 16.79 -1.36
C ASN A 250 -0.28 17.27 -2.07
N ASP A 251 0.33 16.42 -2.89
CA ASP A 251 1.51 16.78 -3.69
C ASP A 251 1.21 17.91 -4.67
N ASN A 252 0.09 17.82 -5.39
CA ASN A 252 -0.34 18.87 -6.30
C ASN A 252 -0.56 20.20 -5.56
N ARG A 253 -1.20 20.16 -4.38
CA ARG A 253 -1.40 21.36 -3.55
C ARG A 253 -0.06 21.98 -3.13
N ILE A 254 0.87 21.18 -2.59
CA ILE A 254 2.19 21.66 -2.15
C ILE A 254 2.96 22.29 -3.31
N VAL A 255 2.97 21.64 -4.49
CA VAL A 255 3.63 22.17 -5.68
C VAL A 255 3.00 23.50 -6.13
N GLN A 256 1.67 23.62 -6.08
CA GLN A 256 0.98 24.85 -6.44
C GLN A 256 1.27 25.99 -5.45
N GLU A 257 1.31 25.70 -4.15
CA GLU A 257 1.69 26.67 -3.12
C GLU A 257 3.13 27.14 -3.30
N PHE A 258 4.07 26.21 -3.52
CA PHE A 258 5.45 26.54 -3.81
C PHE A 258 5.59 27.41 -5.06
N LYS A 259 4.92 27.05 -6.17
CA LYS A 259 4.90 27.85 -7.40
C LYS A 259 4.34 29.25 -7.16
N LYS A 260 3.28 29.40 -6.36
CA LYS A 260 2.71 30.70 -6.00
C LYS A 260 3.69 31.55 -5.20
N CYS A 261 4.39 30.97 -4.22
CA CYS A 261 5.38 31.68 -3.42
C CYS A 261 6.62 32.08 -4.24
N TYR A 262 7.15 31.16 -5.05
CA TYR A 262 8.28 31.41 -5.94
C TYR A 262 8.00 32.54 -6.94
N LYS A 263 6.82 32.51 -7.60
CA LYS A 263 6.40 33.57 -8.53
C LYS A 263 6.26 34.95 -7.88
N LYS A 264 6.04 35.01 -6.57
CA LYS A 264 5.95 36.27 -5.82
C LYS A 264 7.32 36.80 -5.38
N GLY A 265 8.43 36.15 -5.76
CA GLY A 265 9.78 36.53 -5.32
C GLY A 265 9.98 36.39 -3.80
N LEU A 266 9.06 35.71 -3.12
CA LEU A 266 9.15 35.46 -1.70
C LEU A 266 10.02 34.23 -1.50
N VAL A 267 11.09 34.35 -0.73
CA VAL A 267 11.70 33.19 -0.07
C VAL A 267 10.56 32.56 0.73
N CYS A 268 10.23 31.30 0.47
CA CYS A 268 9.18 30.56 1.16
C CYS A 268 9.53 30.43 2.65
N LYS A 269 9.35 31.50 3.43
CA LYS A 269 9.59 31.56 4.87
C LYS A 269 8.47 30.90 5.68
N LYS A 270 7.43 30.39 5.02
CA LYS A 270 6.34 29.64 5.65
C LYS A 270 6.21 28.25 5.01
N MET A 271 7.04 27.32 5.48
CA MET A 271 6.56 25.97 5.81
C MET A 271 6.64 25.71 7.33
N GLU A 272 6.80 26.78 8.12
CA GLU A 272 6.49 26.84 9.54
C GLU A 272 5.36 27.86 9.67
N ASP A 273 4.10 27.39 9.73
CA ASP A 273 3.05 28.18 10.37
C ASP A 273 2.46 27.37 11.54
N PRO A 274 2.96 27.61 12.77
CA PRO A 274 2.49 26.99 14.00
C PRO A 274 1.09 27.45 14.46
N ASP A 275 0.46 28.43 13.81
CA ASP A 275 -0.76 29.07 14.33
C ASP A 275 -2.07 28.31 14.05
N LEU A 276 -2.03 27.10 13.45
CA LEU A 276 -3.17 26.17 13.45
C LEU A 276 -3.17 25.20 14.66
N ILE A 277 -2.21 25.33 15.57
CA ILE A 277 -2.14 24.59 16.84
C ILE A 277 -2.13 25.59 17.99
N LYS A 278 -3.25 26.30 18.18
CA LYS A 278 -3.49 27.05 19.42
C LYS A 278 -4.49 26.41 20.37
N ASP A 279 -5.09 25.29 20.01
CA ASP A 279 -5.90 24.53 20.96
C ASP A 279 -5.34 23.12 21.17
N LYS A 280 -4.79 22.96 22.38
CA LYS A 280 -4.37 21.72 23.05
C LYS A 280 -2.99 21.18 22.69
N GLY A 281 -1.99 21.89 23.21
CA GLY A 281 -1.02 21.34 24.15
C GLY A 281 -0.23 20.09 23.75
N ILE A 282 1.10 20.28 23.74
CA ILE A 282 2.18 19.29 23.91
C ILE A 282 2.77 18.74 22.59
N ILE A 283 3.99 19.25 22.29
CA ILE A 283 5.22 18.55 21.81
C ILE A 283 5.81 18.80 20.39
N LYS A 284 7.12 19.16 20.46
CA LYS A 284 8.32 18.94 19.62
C LYS A 284 8.54 19.64 18.28
N GLN A 285 9.57 20.49 18.31
CA GLN A 285 10.45 20.90 17.21
C GLN A 285 10.74 19.77 16.22
N THR A 286 10.45 20.02 14.95
CA THR A 286 11.12 19.36 13.82
C THR A 286 11.90 20.42 13.08
N SER A 287 13.18 20.13 12.88
CA SER A 287 14.25 21.08 12.61
C SER A 287 14.32 21.49 11.14
N LEU A 288 14.52 22.80 10.93
CA LEU A 288 15.17 23.55 9.84
C LEU A 288 16.12 22.79 8.87
N LEU A 289 16.65 21.64 9.27
CA LEU A 289 17.61 20.81 8.54
C LEU A 289 17.04 20.22 7.23
N THR A 290 15.74 19.86 7.19
CA THR A 290 15.11 19.29 5.99
C THR A 290 15.02 20.30 4.84
N ILE A 291 14.90 21.59 5.19
CA ILE A 291 14.83 22.70 4.22
C ILE A 291 16.22 23.02 3.66
N ILE A 292 17.27 22.92 4.49
CA ILE A 292 18.66 23.13 4.05
C ILE A 292 19.09 22.05 3.05
N ILE A 293 18.70 20.78 3.26
CA ILE A 293 19.03 19.68 2.34
C ILE A 293 18.38 19.88 0.96
N MET A 294 17.11 20.32 0.90
CA MET A 294 16.47 20.65 -0.39
C MET A 294 17.12 21.84 -1.10
N LEU A 295 17.59 22.85 -0.36
CA LEU A 295 18.29 24.02 -0.94
C LEU A 295 19.67 23.65 -1.50
N CYS A 296 20.41 22.75 -0.85
CA CYS A 296 21.71 22.30 -1.34
C CYS A 296 21.62 21.51 -2.64
N PHE A 297 20.59 20.66 -2.82
CA PHE A 297 20.41 19.92 -4.07
C PHE A 297 20.06 20.82 -5.26
N ILE A 298 19.30 21.89 -5.04
CA ILE A 298 18.93 22.84 -6.11
C ILE A 298 20.13 23.70 -6.53
N LEU A 299 21.03 24.02 -5.62
CA LEU A 299 22.22 24.84 -5.90
C LEU A 299 23.38 24.05 -6.54
N LEU A 300 23.44 22.73 -6.33
CA LEU A 300 24.46 21.85 -6.94
C LEU A 300 24.06 21.33 -8.34
N SER A 301 22.83 21.61 -8.78
CA SER A 301 22.28 21.19 -10.08
C SER A 301 22.35 22.29 -11.17
N LYS A 302 23.12 23.36 -10.91
CA LYS A 302 23.45 24.43 -11.86
C LYS A 302 24.96 24.56 -11.96
#